data_AF-A0A933BWW9-F1
#
_entry.id   AF-A0A933BWW9-F1
#
_cell.length_a   1.000
_cell.length_b   1.000
_cell.length_c   1.000
_cell.angle_alpha   90.00
_cell.angle_beta   90.00
_cell.angle_gamma   90.00
#
_symmetry.space_group_name_H-M   'P 1'
#
loop_
_entity.id
_entity.type
_entity.pdbx_description
1 polymer ?
#
loop_
_entity_poly.entity_id
_entity_poly.type
_entity_poly.pdbx_seq_one_letter_code
_entity_poly.pdbx_strand_id
1 'polypeptide(L)'
;MVLIHSFSFLKQMVVPHLRRLAERYITVLALSPEGRTRALRLSHLRLAGLGLVAALLLGLAVWGVLGEFQVRSQQFHLASLQEENHLLLTQLEQQAALIQTLQAEMGKLRAFENQLRILSGLEPGTEPLVGVGAGGGRELHQQKRQALR
;
A
#
# COMPACT_ATOMS: atom_id res chain seq x y z
N MET A 1 -9.22 52.03 5.70
CA MET A 1 -9.85 52.72 6.86
C MET A 1 -11.28 52.21 7.17
N VAL A 2 -11.65 50.98 6.80
CA VAL A 2 -13.01 50.42 7.01
C VAL A 2 -13.04 49.39 8.16
N LEU A 3 -11.96 48.62 8.35
CA LEU A 3 -11.84 47.62 9.42
C LEU A 3 -11.96 48.19 10.85
N ILE A 4 -11.54 49.43 11.08
CA ILE A 4 -11.57 50.07 12.41
C ILE A 4 -13.01 50.39 12.84
N HIS A 5 -13.86 50.81 11.89
CA HIS A 5 -15.28 51.08 12.17
C HIS A 5 -16.08 49.80 12.44
N SER A 6 -15.79 48.71 11.72
CA SER A 6 -16.43 47.41 11.97
C SER A 6 -16.09 46.83 13.34
N PHE A 7 -14.84 46.98 13.80
CA PHE A 7 -14.43 46.54 15.15
C PHE A 7 -15.06 47.39 16.26
N SER A 8 -15.22 48.70 16.03
CA SER A 8 -15.87 49.62 16.98
C SER A 8 -17.36 49.28 17.15
N PHE A 9 -18.05 49.00 16.04
CA PHE A 9 -19.46 48.61 16.05
C PHE A 9 -19.67 47.25 16.73
N LEU A 10 -18.81 46.27 16.42
CA LEU A 10 -18.86 44.95 17.05
C LEU A 10 -18.58 45.03 18.57
N LYS A 11 -17.63 45.87 18.99
CA LYS A 11 -17.41 46.15 20.42
C LYS A 11 -18.64 46.78 21.07
N GLN A 12 -19.23 47.81 20.48
CA GLN A 12 -20.42 48.47 21.04
C GLN A 12 -21.62 47.52 21.16
N MET A 13 -21.75 46.54 20.28
CA MET A 13 -22.84 45.57 20.32
C MET A 13 -22.58 44.42 21.30
N VAL A 14 -21.35 43.89 21.35
CA VAL A 14 -21.03 42.68 22.14
C VAL A 14 -20.73 43.01 23.61
N VAL A 15 -20.07 44.13 23.89
CA VAL A 15 -19.69 44.54 25.26
C VAL A 15 -20.88 44.65 26.22
N PRO A 16 -22.04 45.25 25.88
CA PRO A 16 -23.16 45.33 26.81
C PRO A 16 -23.78 43.95 27.11
N HIS A 17 -23.78 43.01 26.16
CA HIS A 17 -24.25 41.65 26.38
C HIS A 17 -23.28 40.84 27.26
N LEU A 18 -21.98 40.99 27.06
CA LEU A 18 -20.96 40.39 27.93
C LEU A 18 -21.03 40.94 29.36
N ARG A 19 -21.34 42.23 29.53
CA ARG A 19 -21.50 42.86 30.85
C ARG A 19 -22.69 42.29 31.63
N ARG A 20 -23.84 42.05 30.97
CA ARG A 20 -25.00 41.37 31.58
C ARG A 20 -24.70 39.93 31.98
N LEU A 21 -23.84 39.22 31.23
CA LEU A 21 -23.40 37.87 31.58
C LEU A 21 -22.38 37.88 32.74
N ALA A 22 -21.59 38.95 32.87
CA ALA A 22 -20.67 39.12 34.00
C ALA A 22 -21.40 39.31 35.34
N GLU A 23 -22.56 39.95 35.31
CA GLU A 23 -23.41 40.20 36.49
C GLU A 23 -24.19 38.95 36.93
N ARG A 24 -24.24 37.90 36.11
CA ARG A 24 -24.87 36.61 36.46
C ARG A 24 -23.84 35.65 37.06
N TYR A 25 -24.12 35.21 38.27
CA TYR A 25 -23.28 34.27 39.01
C TYR A 25 -24.05 32.99 39.32
N ILE A 26 -23.37 31.86 39.15
CA ILE A 26 -23.84 30.56 39.61
C ILE A 26 -23.14 30.27 40.94
N THR A 27 -23.90 29.87 41.95
CA THR A 27 -23.34 29.41 43.22
C THR A 27 -23.26 27.90 43.18
N VAL A 28 -22.05 27.37 43.15
CA VAL A 28 -21.78 25.94 43.24
C VAL A 28 -21.49 25.61 44.69
N LEU A 29 -22.21 24.64 45.24
CA LEU A 29 -21.96 24.11 46.57
C LEU A 29 -21.02 22.91 46.44
N ALA A 30 -19.78 23.07 46.89
CA ALA A 30 -18.85 21.96 47.01
C ALA A 30 -18.95 21.38 48.42
N LEU A 31 -19.30 20.10 48.52
CA LEU A 31 -19.23 19.34 49.77
C LEU A 31 -17.83 18.76 49.89
N SER A 32 -17.09 19.16 50.93
CA SER A 32 -15.88 18.46 51.34
C SER A 32 -16.26 17.11 51.93
N PRO A 33 -15.43 16.05 51.75
CA PRO A 33 -15.60 14.77 52.44
C PRO A 33 -15.66 14.90 53.98
N GLU A 34 -15.16 16.00 54.55
CA GLU A 34 -15.28 16.35 55.98
C GLU A 34 -16.65 16.93 56.38
N GLY A 35 -17.63 16.94 55.47
CA GLY A 35 -18.98 17.50 55.71
C GLY A 35 -19.07 19.03 55.64
N ARG A 36 -17.96 19.72 55.35
CA ARG A 36 -17.94 21.19 55.18
C ARG A 36 -18.46 21.59 53.81
N THR A 37 -19.49 22.42 53.76
CA THR A 37 -20.03 23.00 52.52
C THR A 37 -19.31 24.31 52.20
N ARG A 38 -18.69 24.42 51.02
CA ARG A 38 -18.13 25.68 50.52
C ARG A 38 -18.95 26.17 49.33
N ALA A 39 -19.52 27.36 49.45
CA ALA A 39 -20.18 28.04 48.33
C ALA A 39 -19.13 28.76 47.46
N LEU A 40 -19.04 28.36 46.20
CA LEU A 40 -18.19 28.97 45.18
C LEU A 40 -19.07 29.75 44.22
N ARG A 41 -18.85 31.06 44.13
CA ARG A 41 -19.52 31.91 43.13
C ARG A 41 -18.69 31.93 41.85
N LEU A 42 -19.24 31.37 40.79
CA LEU A 42 -18.64 31.35 39.45
C LEU A 42 -19.41 32.30 38.54
N SER A 43 -18.68 33.19 37.88
CA SER A 43 -19.27 34.03 36.83
C SER A 43 -19.61 33.18 35.60
N HIS A 44 -20.76 33.42 34.98
CA HIS A 44 -21.15 32.77 33.72
C HIS A 44 -20.08 32.92 32.62
N LEU A 45 -19.35 34.04 32.59
CA LEU A 45 -18.25 34.26 31.65
C LEU A 45 -17.10 33.25 31.83
N ARG A 46 -16.77 32.89 33.07
CA ARG A 46 -15.71 31.91 33.36
C ARG A 46 -16.16 30.50 32.95
N LEU A 47 -17.42 30.16 33.21
CA LEU A 47 -18.01 28.90 32.78
C LEU A 47 -18.09 28.80 31.25
N ALA A 48 -18.50 29.87 30.57
CA ALA A 48 -18.51 29.93 29.12
C ALA A 48 -17.10 29.80 28.53
N GLY A 49 -16.11 30.49 29.11
CA GLY A 49 -14.71 30.37 28.70
C GLY A 49 -14.18 28.94 28.87
N LEU A 50 -14.43 28.31 30.04
CA LEU A 50 -14.07 26.91 30.28
C LEU A 50 -14.76 25.95 29.30
N GLY A 51 -16.04 26.18 29.01
CA GLY A 51 -16.79 25.39 28.03
C GLY A 51 -16.22 25.52 26.62
N LEU A 52 -15.81 26.73 26.22
CA LEU A 52 -15.20 26.98 24.92
C LEU A 52 -13.83 26.29 24.80
N VAL A 53 -13.01 26.37 25.84
CA VAL A 53 -11.72 25.66 25.91
C VAL A 53 -11.94 24.14 25.86
N ALA A 54 -12.90 23.61 26.61
CA ALA A 54 -13.23 22.18 26.59
C ALA A 54 -13.72 21.72 25.21
N ALA A 55 -14.57 22.51 24.55
CA ALA A 55 -15.05 22.22 23.20
C ALA A 55 -13.90 22.22 22.18
N LEU A 56 -12.95 23.15 22.31
CA LEU A 56 -11.81 23.24 21.42
C LEU A 56 -10.86 22.05 21.59
N LEU A 57 -10.60 21.64 22.84
CA LEU A 57 -9.82 20.43 23.14
C LEU A 57 -10.50 19.16 22.60
N LEU A 58 -11.82 19.04 22.78
CA LEU A 58 -12.58 17.91 22.22
C LEU A 58 -12.53 17.91 20.69
N GLY A 59 -12.68 19.07 20.05
CA GLY A 59 -12.58 19.20 18.60
C GLY A 59 -11.22 18.74 18.07
N LEU A 60 -10.12 19.17 18.72
CA LEU A 60 -8.77 18.73 18.37
C LEU A 60 -8.56 17.22 18.59
N ALA A 61 -9.08 16.67 19.69
CA ALA A 61 -8.98 15.24 19.96
C ALA A 61 -9.72 14.41 18.89
N VAL A 62 -10.96 14.80 18.55
CA VAL A 62 -11.75 14.13 17.51
C VAL A 62 -11.06 14.24 16.14
N TRP A 63 -10.54 15.43 15.81
CA TRP A 63 -9.81 15.63 14.56
C TRP A 63 -8.57 14.74 14.47
N GLY A 64 -7.78 14.63 15.55
CA GLY A 64 -6.62 13.76 15.61
C GLY A 64 -6.97 12.28 15.42
N VAL A 65 -8.02 11.80 16.10
CA VAL A 65 -8.47 10.39 15.99
C VAL A 65 -8.97 10.07 14.57
N LEU A 66 -9.73 10.97 13.95
CA LEU A 66 -10.20 10.79 12.57
C LEU A 66 -9.04 10.78 11.57
N GLY A 67 -8.03 11.65 11.78
CA GLY A 67 -6.82 11.68 10.96
C GLY A 67 -6.03 10.38 11.05
N GLU A 68 -5.78 9.88 12.26
CA GLU A 68 -5.11 8.60 12.51
C GLU A 68 -5.84 7.42 11.84
N PHE A 69 -7.17 7.40 11.88
CA PHE A 69 -7.96 6.36 11.22
C PHE A 69 -7.81 6.38 9.70
N GLN A 70 -7.81 7.57 9.09
CA GLN A 70 -7.59 7.72 7.64
C GLN A 70 -6.20 7.25 7.22
N VAL A 71 -5.15 7.64 7.98
CA VAL A 71 -3.77 7.23 7.70
C VAL A 71 -3.63 5.72 7.76
N ARG A 72 -4.19 5.07 8.79
CA ARG A 72 -4.18 3.60 8.90
C ARG A 72 -4.92 2.92 7.75
N SER A 73 -6.07 3.46 7.35
CA SER A 73 -6.83 2.91 6.21
C SER A 73 -6.04 3.00 4.90
N GLN A 74 -5.33 4.11 4.67
CA GLN A 74 -4.50 4.28 3.47
C GLN A 74 -3.30 3.33 3.49
N GLN A 75 -2.66 3.16 4.64
CA GLN A 75 -1.56 2.20 4.80
C GLN A 75 -2.02 0.77 4.53
N PHE A 76 -3.20 0.38 5.03
CA PHE A 76 -3.75 -0.94 4.75
C PHE A 76 -4.02 -1.16 3.26
N HIS A 77 -4.59 -0.15 2.59
CA HIS A 77 -4.85 -0.24 1.16
C HIS A 77 -3.57 -0.31 0.32
N LEU A 78 -2.54 0.45 0.71
CA LEU A 78 -1.23 0.37 0.06
C LEU A 78 -0.58 -1.00 0.27
N ALA A 79 -0.67 -1.56 1.47
CA ALA A 79 -0.13 -2.89 1.75
C ALA A 79 -0.86 -3.97 0.93
N SER A 80 -2.20 -3.90 0.83
CA SER A 80 -2.96 -4.86 0.01
C SER A 80 -2.61 -4.73 -1.47
N LEU A 81 -2.48 -3.50 -1.99
CA LEU A 81 -2.06 -3.25 -3.37
C LEU A 81 -0.64 -3.78 -3.65
N GLN A 82 0.28 -3.67 -2.69
CA GLN A 82 1.63 -4.21 -2.81
C GLN A 82 1.63 -5.74 -2.84
N GLU A 83 0.83 -6.37 -1.99
CA GLU A 83 0.66 -7.82 -1.96
C GLU A 83 0.07 -8.34 -3.28
N GLU A 84 -1.00 -7.71 -3.77
CA GLU A 84 -1.59 -8.03 -5.08
C GLU A 84 -0.59 -7.87 -6.22
N ASN A 85 0.20 -6.78 -6.24
CA ASN A 85 1.23 -6.58 -7.25
C ASN A 85 2.29 -7.69 -7.22
N HIS A 86 2.71 -8.07 -6.01
CA HIS A 86 3.70 -9.13 -5.84
C HIS A 86 3.17 -10.47 -6.34
N LEU A 87 1.93 -10.82 -5.99
CA LEU A 87 1.27 -12.03 -6.48
C LEU A 87 1.17 -12.04 -8.01
N LEU A 88 0.73 -10.95 -8.62
CA LEU A 88 0.64 -10.85 -10.08
C LEU A 88 2.00 -10.97 -10.77
N LEU A 89 3.06 -10.38 -10.20
CA LEU A 89 4.42 -10.54 -10.71
C LEU A 89 4.87 -12.00 -10.65
N THR A 90 4.64 -12.69 -9.53
CA THR A 90 5.00 -14.11 -9.42
C THR A 90 4.23 -14.98 -10.42
N GLN A 91 2.95 -14.68 -10.68
CA GLN A 91 2.16 -15.39 -11.70
C GLN A 91 2.71 -15.15 -13.11
N LEU A 92 3.12 -13.91 -13.42
CA LEU A 92 3.74 -13.58 -14.71
C LEU A 92 5.07 -14.33 -14.89
N GLU A 93 5.91 -14.39 -13.86
CA GLU A 93 7.17 -15.13 -13.91
C GLU A 93 6.95 -16.63 -14.13
N GLN A 94 5.97 -17.23 -13.45
CA GLN A 94 5.58 -18.62 -13.65
C GLN A 94 5.08 -18.90 -15.07
N GLN A 95 4.21 -18.03 -15.59
CA GLN A 95 3.72 -18.15 -16.96
C GLN A 95 4.84 -17.98 -18.00
N ALA A 96 5.76 -17.04 -17.78
CA ALA A 96 6.92 -16.86 -18.63
C ALA A 96 7.81 -18.11 -18.66
N ALA A 97 8.04 -18.74 -17.50
CA ALA A 97 8.77 -19.99 -17.42
C ALA A 97 8.07 -21.13 -18.18
N LEU A 98 6.75 -21.26 -18.04
CA LEU A 98 5.96 -22.24 -18.79
C LEU A 98 6.06 -22.01 -20.30
N ILE A 99 5.96 -20.77 -20.75
CA ILE A 99 6.10 -20.43 -22.18
C ILE A 99 7.49 -20.82 -22.69
N GLN A 100 8.56 -20.57 -21.93
CA GLN A 100 9.91 -21.00 -22.31
C GLN A 100 10.03 -22.52 -22.43
N THR A 101 9.45 -23.27 -21.48
CA THR A 101 9.44 -24.73 -21.58
C THR A 101 8.68 -25.22 -22.80
N LEU A 102 7.53 -24.62 -23.10
CA LEU A 102 6.71 -24.97 -24.25
C LEU A 102 7.43 -24.64 -25.58
N GLN A 103 8.12 -23.51 -25.66
CA GLN A 103 8.95 -23.15 -26.82
C GLN A 103 10.09 -24.15 -27.03
N ALA A 104 10.74 -24.60 -25.95
CA ALA A 104 11.78 -25.62 -26.04
C ALA A 104 11.23 -26.96 -26.54
N GLU A 105 10.04 -27.38 -26.09
CA GLU A 105 9.38 -28.58 -26.58
C GLU A 105 8.94 -28.46 -28.04
N MET A 106 8.39 -27.31 -28.45
CA MET A 106 8.07 -27.06 -29.86
C MET A 106 9.32 -27.09 -30.75
N GLY A 107 10.46 -26.57 -30.26
CA GLY A 107 11.74 -26.66 -30.95
C GLY A 107 12.19 -28.12 -31.17
N LYS A 108 12.05 -28.97 -30.15
CA LYS A 108 12.33 -30.42 -30.25
C LYS A 108 11.39 -31.10 -31.23
N LEU A 109 10.10 -30.74 -31.21
CA LEU A 109 9.10 -31.34 -32.10
C LEU A 109 9.36 -30.96 -33.57
N ARG A 110 9.70 -29.70 -33.85
CA ARG A 110 10.13 -29.24 -35.19
C ARG A 110 11.41 -29.94 -35.65
N ALA A 111 12.39 -30.13 -34.76
CA ALA A 111 13.60 -30.86 -35.09
C ALA A 111 13.29 -32.33 -35.45
N PHE A 112 12.37 -32.96 -34.71
CA PHE A 112 11.92 -34.32 -34.99
C PHE A 112 11.13 -34.42 -36.31
N GLU A 113 10.26 -33.46 -36.59
CA GLU A 113 9.53 -33.35 -37.86
C GLU A 113 10.50 -33.21 -39.04
N ASN A 114 11.51 -32.34 -38.93
CA ASN A 114 12.55 -32.19 -39.95
C ASN A 114 13.33 -33.50 -40.16
N GLN A 115 13.67 -34.23 -39.09
CA GLN A 115 14.32 -35.54 -39.20
C GLN A 115 13.44 -36.56 -39.93
N LEU A 116 12.15 -36.62 -39.61
CA LEU A 116 11.18 -37.48 -40.30
C LEU A 116 11.06 -37.13 -41.78
N ARG A 117 11.06 -35.84 -42.12
CA ARG A 117 10.97 -35.36 -43.50
C ARG A 117 12.20 -35.72 -44.34
N ILE A 118 13.39 -35.63 -43.74
CA ILE A 118 14.65 -36.10 -44.35
C ILE A 118 14.63 -37.62 -44.54
N LEU A 119 14.21 -38.39 -43.54
CA LEU A 119 14.18 -39.86 -43.58
C LEU A 119 13.15 -40.42 -44.57
N SER A 120 12.02 -39.72 -44.75
CA SER A 120 10.96 -40.09 -45.70
C SER A 120 11.26 -39.69 -47.15
N GLY A 121 12.38 -39.00 -47.39
CA GLY A 121 12.80 -38.61 -48.74
C GLY A 121 11.95 -37.48 -49.35
N LEU A 122 11.15 -36.77 -48.55
CA LEU A 122 10.33 -35.64 -49.01
C LEU A 122 11.13 -34.35 -49.23
N GLU A 123 12.37 -34.27 -48.75
CA GLU A 123 13.24 -33.09 -48.89
C GLU A 123 14.68 -33.55 -49.22
N PRO A 124 15.25 -33.17 -50.38
CA PRO A 124 16.66 -33.46 -50.67
C PRO A 124 17.51 -32.62 -49.71
N GLY A 125 18.25 -33.27 -48.82
CA GLY A 125 19.09 -32.62 -47.82
C GLY A 125 20.04 -31.61 -48.46
N THR A 126 19.71 -30.32 -48.38
CA THR A 126 20.49 -29.21 -48.95
C THR A 126 20.92 -28.21 -47.88
N GLU A 127 21.27 -28.69 -46.69
CA GLU A 127 22.18 -27.95 -45.80
C GLU A 127 23.24 -28.92 -45.26
N PRO A 128 24.54 -28.57 -45.35
CA PRO A 128 25.60 -29.43 -44.86
C PRO A 128 25.45 -29.55 -43.35
N LEU A 129 25.34 -30.80 -42.88
CA LEU A 129 25.51 -31.20 -41.48
C LEU A 129 26.83 -30.62 -40.95
N VAL A 130 26.81 -29.43 -40.37
CA VAL A 130 27.90 -28.93 -39.53
C VAL A 130 27.55 -29.28 -38.09
N GLY A 131 27.96 -30.50 -37.74
CA GLY A 131 28.41 -30.85 -36.39
C GLY A 131 27.34 -31.02 -35.32
N VAL A 132 26.81 -32.25 -35.18
CA VAL A 132 26.65 -32.89 -33.86
C VAL A 132 26.78 -34.42 -34.01
N GLY A 133 27.90 -34.99 -33.54
CA GLY A 133 27.89 -36.32 -32.92
C GLY A 133 28.14 -37.56 -33.77
N ALA A 134 29.19 -37.61 -34.60
CA ALA A 134 29.83 -38.88 -34.94
C ALA A 134 30.73 -39.33 -33.78
N GLY A 135 30.14 -39.92 -32.74
CA GLY A 135 30.87 -40.42 -31.59
C GLY A 135 30.36 -41.79 -31.16
N GLY A 136 31.15 -42.84 -31.40
CA GLY A 136 31.07 -44.06 -30.60
C GLY A 136 30.92 -45.41 -31.30
N GLY A 137 31.12 -45.56 -32.62
CA GLY A 137 30.89 -46.86 -33.27
C GLY A 137 31.92 -47.39 -34.26
N ARG A 138 32.79 -46.56 -34.83
CA ARG A 138 33.61 -46.97 -36.00
C ARG A 138 35.11 -47.10 -35.73
N GLU A 139 35.65 -46.42 -34.73
CA GLU A 139 37.08 -46.51 -34.38
C GLU A 139 37.43 -47.82 -33.65
N LEU A 140 36.50 -48.37 -32.86
CA LEU A 140 36.70 -49.63 -32.13
C LEU A 140 36.85 -50.85 -33.06
N HIS A 141 36.30 -50.78 -34.28
CA HIS A 141 36.39 -51.85 -35.27
C HIS A 141 37.68 -51.84 -36.09
N GLN A 142 38.37 -50.70 -36.20
CA GLN A 142 39.67 -50.63 -36.88
C GLN A 142 40.82 -51.01 -35.95
N GLN A 143 40.75 -50.64 -34.67
CA GLN A 143 41.80 -51.00 -33.71
C GLN A 143 41.88 -52.51 -33.44
N LYS A 144 40.74 -53.21 -33.48
CA LYS A 144 40.70 -54.68 -33.30
C LYS A 144 41.26 -55.47 -34.49
N ARG A 145 41.38 -54.88 -35.68
CA ARG A 145 41.99 -55.54 -36.86
C ARG A 145 43.50 -55.38 -36.96
N GLN A 146 44.08 -54.41 -36.24
CA GLN A 146 45.53 -54.20 -36.23
C GLN A 146 46.26 -55.00 -35.13
N ALA A 147 45.55 -55.50 -34.12
CA ALA A 147 46.12 -56.31 -33.03
C ALA A 147 46.18 -57.83 -33.33
N LEU A 148 45.85 -58.25 -34.55
CA LEU A 148 45.82 -59.67 -34.98
C LEU A 148 46.74 -59.94 -36.20
N ARG A 149 47.74 -59.10 -36.40
CA ARG A 149 48.92 -59.36 -37.24
C ARG A 149 50.17 -59.23 -36.39
#